data_AF-A0A7S1NZK5-F1
#
_entry.id   AF-A0A7S1NZK5-F1
#
_cell.length_a   1.000
_cell.length_b   1.000
_cell.length_c   1.000
_cell.angle_alpha   90.00
_cell.angle_beta   90.00
_cell.angle_gamma   90.00
#
_symmetry.space_group_name_H-M   'P 1'
#
loop_
_entity.id
_entity.type
_entity.pdbx_description
1 polymer ?
#
loop_
_entity_poly.entity_id
_entity_poly.type
_entity_poly.pdbx_seq_one_letter_code
_entity_poly.pdbx_strand_id
1 'polypeptide(L)'
;VVTFARMKQLLTRSVDDPQLLSFLEEFGTVVMGNWVAKSTLVCRDPYEALCRDLLLTLLRQGGAGVQRGKFQEAVKMDSERVSEMLSAVGEFRMQHWQFKLPPDDAFKQAFPDVCDRFDKRWNEGRQKLVEE
;
A
#
# COMPACT_ATOMS: atom_id res chain seq x y z
N VAL A 1 6.38 -2.60 -3.72
CA VAL A 1 5.44 -1.71 -4.44
C VAL A 1 5.86 -1.65 -5.90
N VAL A 2 4.93 -1.55 -6.84
CA VAL A 2 5.25 -1.55 -8.28
C VAL A 2 4.14 -0.86 -9.08
N THR A 3 4.49 -0.20 -10.18
CA THR A 3 3.49 0.39 -11.11
C THR A 3 2.85 -0.71 -11.96
N PHE A 4 1.64 -0.48 -12.47
CA PHE A 4 0.99 -1.44 -13.36
C PHE A 4 1.77 -1.62 -14.68
N ALA A 5 2.29 -0.52 -15.23
CA ALA A 5 3.15 -0.56 -16.42
C ALA A 5 4.39 -1.43 -16.21
N ARG A 6 5.03 -1.35 -15.03
CA ARG A 6 6.18 -2.20 -14.71
C ARG A 6 5.79 -3.67 -14.58
N MET A 7 4.62 -3.98 -14.01
CA MET A 7 4.15 -5.37 -13.98
C MET A 7 3.98 -5.94 -15.39
N LYS A 8 3.34 -5.19 -16.29
CA LYS A 8 3.16 -5.61 -17.69
C LYS A 8 4.50 -5.90 -18.38
N GLN A 9 5.52 -5.09 -18.12
CA GLN A 9 6.87 -5.30 -18.65
C GLN A 9 7.57 -6.56 -18.11
N LEU A 10 7.17 -7.06 -16.93
CA LEU A 10 7.74 -8.26 -16.31
C LEU A 10 7.05 -9.55 -16.76
N LEU A 11 5.90 -9.45 -17.42
CA LEU A 11 5.20 -10.63 -17.93
C LEU A 11 5.95 -11.21 -19.13
N THR A 12 6.12 -12.53 -19.12
CA THR A 12 6.73 -13.28 -20.23
C THR A 12 5.76 -13.54 -21.38
N ARG A 13 4.46 -13.31 -21.15
CA ARG A 13 3.38 -13.47 -22.14
C ARG A 13 2.48 -12.23 -22.13
N SER A 14 1.89 -11.93 -23.28
CA SER A 14 0.85 -10.91 -23.35
C SER A 14 -0.38 -11.40 -22.60
N VAL A 15 -0.86 -10.58 -21.66
CA VAL A 15 -2.12 -10.74 -20.93
C VAL A 15 -2.89 -9.45 -21.14
N ASP A 16 -4.17 -9.54 -21.43
CA ASP A 16 -5.04 -8.37 -21.52
C ASP A 16 -5.20 -7.69 -20.16
N ASP A 17 -5.37 -6.37 -20.17
CA ASP A 17 -5.39 -5.59 -18.94
C ASP A 17 -6.52 -6.02 -17.98
N PRO A 18 -7.76 -6.30 -18.41
CA PRO A 18 -8.82 -6.76 -17.51
C PRO A 18 -8.51 -8.09 -16.81
N GLN A 19 -7.98 -9.07 -17.54
CA GLN A 19 -7.59 -10.36 -16.95
C GLN A 19 -6.45 -10.19 -15.95
N LEU A 20 -5.44 -9.38 -16.30
CA LEU A 20 -4.32 -9.09 -15.41
C LEU A 20 -4.80 -8.39 -14.13
N LEU A 21 -5.67 -7.38 -14.25
CA LEU A 21 -6.23 -6.67 -13.11
C LEU A 21 -7.00 -7.62 -12.18
N SER A 22 -7.90 -8.43 -12.73
CA SER A 22 -8.66 -9.42 -11.94
C SER A 22 -7.75 -10.35 -11.16
N PHE A 23 -6.67 -10.83 -11.79
CA PHE A 23 -5.69 -11.68 -11.12
C PHE A 23 -4.91 -10.93 -10.03
N LEU A 24 -4.47 -9.70 -10.32
CA LEU A 24 -3.72 -8.89 -9.36
C LEU A 24 -4.55 -8.52 -8.13
N GLU A 25 -5.86 -8.29 -8.28
CA GLU A 25 -6.76 -7.99 -7.16
C GLU A 25 -6.84 -9.12 -6.13
N GLU A 26 -6.50 -10.36 -6.50
CA GLU A 26 -6.43 -11.49 -5.56
C GLU A 26 -5.25 -11.36 -4.59
N PHE A 27 -4.13 -10.79 -5.03
CA PHE A 27 -2.87 -10.74 -4.26
C PHE A 27 -2.46 -9.33 -3.84
N GLY A 28 -3.02 -8.32 -4.49
CA GLY A 28 -2.61 -6.93 -4.36
C GLY A 28 -3.73 -6.01 -3.90
N THR A 29 -3.32 -4.83 -3.49
CA THR A 29 -4.15 -3.66 -3.27
C THR A 29 -3.52 -2.46 -3.97
N VAL A 30 -4.31 -1.45 -4.29
CA VAL A 30 -3.84 -0.23 -4.93
C VAL A 30 -3.69 0.89 -3.90
N VAL A 31 -2.54 1.55 -3.91
CA VAL A 31 -2.23 2.73 -3.09
C VAL A 31 -1.67 3.81 -4.01
N MET A 32 -2.41 4.92 -4.13
CA MET A 32 -2.08 6.03 -5.03
C MET A 32 -1.79 5.59 -6.48
N GLY A 33 -2.58 4.65 -7.01
CA GLY A 33 -2.39 4.08 -8.36
C GLY A 33 -1.28 3.03 -8.48
N ASN A 34 -0.50 2.80 -7.43
CA ASN A 34 0.55 1.79 -7.41
C ASN A 34 0.08 0.51 -6.72
N TRP A 35 0.60 -0.63 -7.16
CA TRP A 35 0.27 -1.91 -6.58
C TRP A 35 1.16 -2.27 -5.39
N VAL A 36 0.52 -2.79 -4.36
CA VAL A 36 1.14 -3.26 -3.11
C VAL A 36 0.59 -4.65 -2.81
N ALA A 37 1.43 -5.60 -2.40
CA ALA A 37 0.94 -6.90 -1.93
C ALA A 37 0.03 -6.71 -0.71
N LYS A 38 -1.06 -7.49 -0.62
CA LYS A 38 -1.96 -7.49 0.54
C LYS A 38 -1.19 -7.81 1.82
N SER A 39 -1.50 -7.12 2.91
CA SER A 39 -0.82 -7.28 4.19
C SER A 39 -0.92 -8.72 4.73
N THR A 40 -2.05 -9.39 4.52
CA THR A 40 -2.27 -10.81 4.88
C THR A 40 -1.34 -11.80 4.19
N LEU A 41 -0.68 -11.42 3.10
CA LEU A 41 0.25 -12.29 2.36
C LEU A 41 1.72 -12.12 2.77
N VAL A 42 2.05 -11.02 3.44
CA VAL A 42 3.45 -10.60 3.70
C VAL A 42 3.75 -10.43 5.19
N CYS A 43 2.72 -10.27 6.01
CA CYS A 43 2.82 -10.15 7.46
C CYS A 43 2.71 -11.52 8.13
N ARG A 44 3.36 -11.68 9.28
CA ARG A 44 3.47 -12.97 9.99
C ARG A 44 2.16 -13.38 10.65
N ASP A 45 1.39 -12.40 11.11
CA ASP A 45 0.16 -12.58 11.85
C ASP A 45 -0.87 -11.47 11.54
N PRO A 46 -2.14 -11.63 11.96
CA PRO A 46 -3.18 -10.64 11.70
C PRO A 46 -2.93 -9.26 12.32
N TYR A 47 -2.28 -9.18 13.48
CA TYR A 47 -2.01 -7.91 14.14
C TYR A 47 -1.00 -7.09 13.33
N GLU A 48 0.06 -7.75 12.87
CA GLU A 48 1.06 -7.13 12.02
C GLU A 48 0.46 -6.68 10.66
N ALA A 49 -0.48 -7.46 10.12
CA ALA A 49 -1.21 -7.09 8.92
C ALA A 49 -2.04 -5.81 9.11
N LEU A 50 -2.74 -5.67 10.25
CA LEU A 50 -3.46 -4.45 10.61
C LEU A 50 -2.53 -3.24 10.76
N CYS A 51 -1.37 -3.43 11.42
CA CYS A 51 -0.37 -2.38 11.56
C CYS A 51 0.15 -1.91 10.20
N ARG A 52 0.36 -2.84 9.26
CA ARG A 52 0.78 -2.50 7.89
C ARG A 52 -0.31 -1.80 7.10
N ASP A 53 -1.58 -2.18 7.26
CA ASP A 53 -2.71 -1.50 6.63
C ASP A 53 -2.89 -0.07 7.18
N LEU A 54 -2.67 0.13 8.48
CA LEU A 54 -2.59 1.45 9.10
C LEU A 54 -1.44 2.26 8.49
N LEU A 55 -0.24 1.68 8.36
CA LEU A 55 0.90 2.35 7.74
C LEU A 55 0.59 2.80 6.30
N LEU A 56 0.03 1.92 5.48
CA LEU A 56 -0.35 2.25 4.10
C LEU A 56 -1.41 3.34 4.06
N THR A 57 -2.36 3.33 4.99
CA THR A 57 -3.36 4.38 5.14
C THR A 57 -2.72 5.74 5.45
N LEU A 58 -1.77 5.76 6.39
CA LEU A 58 -1.03 6.98 6.75
C LEU A 58 -0.18 7.50 5.57
N LEU A 59 0.50 6.61 4.86
CA LEU A 59 1.30 6.98 3.68
C LEU A 59 0.44 7.50 2.52
N ARG A 60 -0.80 6.99 2.37
CA ARG A 60 -1.77 7.42 1.34
C ARG A 60 -2.31 8.82 1.59
N GLN A 61 -2.50 9.23 2.86
CA GLN A 61 -3.12 10.52 3.20
C GLN A 61 -2.30 11.74 2.77
N GLY A 62 -1.03 11.55 2.40
CA GLY A 62 -0.15 12.64 2.00
C GLY A 62 0.31 13.50 3.18
N GLY A 63 1.00 14.61 2.89
CA GLY A 63 1.59 15.49 3.89
C GLY A 63 3.09 15.23 4.10
N ALA A 64 3.59 15.48 5.32
CA ALA A 64 5.02 15.34 5.63
C ALA A 64 5.51 13.89 5.51
N GLY A 65 4.62 12.92 5.73
CA GLY A 65 4.92 11.48 5.79
C GLY A 65 4.86 10.93 7.22
N VAL A 66 5.26 9.68 7.39
CA VAL A 66 5.17 8.95 8.67
C VAL A 66 6.47 9.09 9.47
N GLN A 67 6.36 9.47 10.73
CA GLN A 67 7.50 9.46 11.65
C GLN A 67 7.65 8.07 12.29
N ARG A 68 8.80 7.43 12.11
CA ARG A 68 9.06 6.07 12.58
C ARG A 68 8.82 5.88 14.08
N GLY A 69 9.31 6.80 14.91
CA GLY A 69 9.16 6.71 16.37
C GLY A 69 7.69 6.78 16.82
N LYS A 70 6.92 7.72 16.28
CA LYS A 70 5.48 7.86 16.57
C LYS A 70 4.69 6.63 16.13
N PHE A 71 5.03 6.10 14.95
CA PHE A 71 4.38 4.89 14.45
C PHE A 71 4.71 3.69 15.35
N GLN A 72 5.98 3.49 15.70
CA GLN A 72 6.42 2.41 16.60
C GLN A 72 5.70 2.46 17.95
N GLU A 73 5.59 3.64 18.56
CA GLU A 73 4.89 3.83 19.82
C GLU A 73 3.39 3.48 19.71
N ALA A 74 2.75 3.90 18.63
CA ALA A 74 1.34 3.63 18.38
C ALA A 74 1.04 2.14 18.18
N VAL A 75 1.89 1.42 17.42
CA VAL A 75 1.67 -0.01 17.10
C VAL A 75 2.33 -0.97 18.09
N LYS A 76 2.99 -0.47 19.14
CA LYS A 76 3.64 -1.28 20.19
C LYS A 76 4.47 -2.47 19.64
N MET A 77 5.15 -2.23 18.53
CA MET A 77 5.94 -3.24 17.80
C MET A 77 7.43 -2.95 17.99
N ASP A 78 8.25 -3.99 17.89
CA ASP A 78 9.69 -3.83 18.02
C ASP A 78 10.28 -2.95 16.89
N SER A 79 11.38 -2.30 17.25
CA SER A 79 12.08 -1.32 16.42
C SER A 79 12.54 -1.90 15.07
N GLU A 80 12.97 -3.16 15.07
CA GLU A 80 13.47 -3.85 13.87
C GLU A 80 12.31 -4.13 12.91
N ARG A 81 11.22 -4.71 13.40
CA ARG A 81 10.05 -5.04 12.59
C ARG A 81 9.37 -3.80 12.01
N VAL A 82 9.30 -2.71 12.77
CA VAL A 82 8.81 -1.43 12.25
C VAL A 82 9.69 -0.91 11.11
N SER A 83 11.02 -1.04 11.21
CA SER A 83 11.95 -0.65 10.14
C SER A 83 11.76 -1.49 8.88
N GLU A 84 11.59 -2.81 9.02
CA GLU A 84 11.31 -3.71 7.90
C GLU A 84 10.00 -3.35 7.20
N MET A 85 8.94 -3.11 7.98
CA MET A 85 7.62 -2.75 7.47
C MET A 85 7.67 -1.43 6.69
N LEU A 86 8.30 -0.40 7.25
CA LEU A 86 8.49 0.90 6.59
C LEU A 86 9.30 0.77 5.31
N SER A 87 10.42 0.06 5.35
CA SER A 87 11.32 -0.09 4.19
C SER A 87 10.69 -0.87 3.04
N ALA A 88 9.72 -1.74 3.33
CA ALA A 88 9.01 -2.51 2.31
C ALA A 88 8.13 -1.63 1.40
N VAL A 89 7.54 -0.56 1.93
CA VAL A 89 6.51 0.25 1.23
C VAL A 89 6.86 1.73 1.11
N GLY A 90 7.80 2.21 1.91
CA GLY A 90 8.21 3.60 1.95
C GLY A 90 9.71 3.82 1.70
N GLU A 91 10.06 5.10 1.67
CA GLU A 91 11.41 5.62 1.56
C GLU A 91 11.57 6.79 2.54
N PHE A 92 12.71 6.86 3.21
CA PHE A 92 12.98 7.92 4.18
C PHE A 92 13.47 9.19 3.49
N ARG A 93 12.71 10.28 3.63
CA ARG A 93 12.96 11.59 3.01
C ARG A 93 12.70 12.70 4.02
N MET A 94 13.63 13.63 4.19
CA MET A 94 13.46 14.83 5.04
C MET A 94 12.85 14.51 6.42
N GLN A 95 13.42 13.51 7.12
CA GLN A 95 13.01 13.04 8.45
C GLN A 95 11.67 12.28 8.53
N HIS A 96 11.01 12.02 7.39
CA HIS A 96 9.74 11.32 7.34
C HIS A 96 9.78 10.16 6.34
N TRP A 97 8.96 9.15 6.57
CA TRP A 97 8.75 8.08 5.61
C TRP A 97 7.62 8.44 4.66
N GLN A 98 7.91 8.41 3.37
CA GLN A 98 6.95 8.66 2.31
C GLN A 98 6.76 7.39 1.50
N PHE A 99 5.63 7.27 0.80
CA PHE A 99 5.41 6.11 -0.05
C PHE A 99 6.48 6.05 -1.15
N LYS A 100 7.01 4.86 -1.42
CA LYS A 100 8.23 4.70 -2.24
C LYS A 100 8.07 5.13 -3.69
N LEU A 101 6.85 5.11 -4.22
CA LEU A 101 6.57 5.52 -5.60
C LEU A 101 5.74 6.81 -5.60
N PRO A 102 5.95 7.71 -6.58
CA PRO A 102 5.00 8.78 -6.80
C PRO A 102 3.63 8.20 -7.21
N PRO A 103 2.54 8.98 -7.10
CA PRO A 103 1.25 8.54 -7.61
C PRO A 103 1.32 8.13 -9.10
N ASP A 104 0.73 6.98 -9.45
CA ASP A 104 0.67 6.49 -10.83
C ASP A 104 -0.58 7.08 -11.51
N ASP A 105 -0.49 8.34 -11.95
CA ASP A 105 -1.64 9.06 -12.52
C ASP A 105 -2.08 8.48 -13.87
N ALA A 106 -1.17 7.86 -14.62
CA ALA A 106 -1.50 7.14 -15.85
C ALA A 106 -2.39 5.93 -15.56
N PHE A 107 -2.07 5.14 -14.52
CA PHE A 107 -2.93 4.04 -14.09
C PHE A 107 -4.30 4.53 -13.62
N LYS A 108 -4.34 5.60 -12.81
CA LYS A 108 -5.62 6.17 -12.32
C LYS A 108 -6.50 6.65 -13.47
N GLN A 109 -5.92 7.29 -14.48
CA GLN A 109 -6.66 7.76 -15.65
C GLN A 109 -7.17 6.61 -16.51
N ALA A 110 -6.38 5.55 -16.67
CA ALA A 110 -6.73 4.39 -17.48
C ALA A 110 -7.76 3.47 -16.80
N PHE A 111 -7.73 3.37 -15.47
CA PHE A 111 -8.56 2.44 -14.68
C PHE A 111 -9.21 3.12 -13.46
N PRO A 112 -10.04 4.15 -13.67
CA PRO A 112 -10.68 4.89 -12.58
C PRO A 112 -11.58 3.99 -11.72
N ASP A 113 -12.36 3.09 -12.33
CA ASP A 113 -13.25 2.17 -11.62
C ASP A 113 -12.51 1.25 -10.63
N VAL A 114 -11.29 0.83 -10.99
CA VAL A 114 -10.44 0.01 -10.11
C VAL A 114 -9.98 0.84 -8.92
N CYS A 115 -9.54 2.07 -9.18
CA CYS A 115 -9.08 2.99 -8.14
C CYS A 115 -10.21 3.34 -7.16
N ASP A 116 -11.42 3.61 -7.66
CA ASP A 116 -12.59 3.93 -6.84
C ASP A 116 -12.98 2.78 -5.91
N ARG A 117 -12.92 1.52 -6.39
CA ARG A 117 -13.16 0.34 -5.54
C ARG A 117 -12.15 0.24 -4.40
N PHE A 118 -10.86 0.41 -4.70
CA PHE A 118 -9.82 0.34 -3.67
C PHE A 118 -9.91 1.52 -2.70
N ASP A 119 -10.20 2.72 -3.18
CA ASP A 119 -10.37 3.90 -2.33
C ASP A 119 -11.56 3.76 -1.39
N LYS A 120 -12.68 3.22 -1.87
CA LYS A 120 -13.82 2.87 -1.02
C LYS A 120 -13.41 1.87 0.08
N ARG A 121 -12.72 0.79 -0.29
CA ARG A 121 -12.22 -0.21 0.67
C ARG A 121 -11.29 0.39 1.72
N TRP A 122 -10.37 1.28 1.31
CA TRP A 122 -9.48 1.97 2.25
C TRP A 122 -10.23 2.90 3.21
N ASN A 123 -11.28 3.57 2.73
CA ASN A 123 -12.09 4.45 3.57
C ASN A 123 -12.92 3.64 4.59
N GLU A 124 -13.53 2.53 4.16
CA GLU A 124 -14.25 1.61 5.04
C GLU A 124 -13.33 0.96 6.09
N GLY A 125 -12.14 0.50 5.67
CA GLY A 125 -11.14 -0.06 6.58
C GLY A 125 -10.66 0.96 7.62
N ARG A 126 -10.49 2.22 7.22
CA ARG A 126 -10.10 3.30 8.14
C ARG A 126 -11.17 3.58 9.19
N GLN A 127 -12.45 3.58 8.81
CA GLN A 127 -13.53 3.80 9.77
C GLN A 127 -13.51 2.75 10.88
N LYS A 128 -13.33 1.47 10.52
CA LYS A 128 -13.22 0.38 11.49
C LYS A 128 -12.04 0.55 12.45
N LEU A 129 -10.88 1.00 11.95
CA LEU A 129 -9.68 1.26 12.77
C LEU A 129 -9.83 2.46 13.72
N VAL A 130 -10.80 3.35 13.50
CA VAL A 130 -11.07 4.52 14.37
C VAL A 130 -12.14 4.19 15.43
N GLU A 131 -12.99 3.20 15.17
CA GLU A 131 -14.05 2.76 16.09
C GLU A 131 -13.57 1.75 17.13
N GLU A 132 -12.44 1.08 16.91
CA GLU A 132 -11.75 0.14 17.83
C GLU A 132 -10.65 0.83 18.65
#